data_AF-A0A4R6EU24-F1
#
_entry.id   AF-A0A4R6EU24-F1
#
_cell.length_a   1.000
_cell.length_b   1.000
_cell.length_c   1.000
_cell.angle_alpha   90.00
_cell.angle_beta   90.00
_cell.angle_gamma   90.00
#
_symmetry.space_group_name_H-M   'P 1'
#
loop_
_entity.id
_entity.type
_entity.pdbx_description
1 polymer ?
#
loop_
_entity_poly.entity_id
_entity_poly.type
_entity_poly.pdbx_seq_one_letter_code
_entity_poly.pdbx_strand_id
1 'polypeptide(L)'
;MANRRFELFEYRQVLVRMRQGDSDRDIARVGLMGRKKLTAVRRVALELGWLDPAQPLPEDTVIAGRFGRTPHLPSTCVSTLEPFREQITRWFESDVQGTTIHSALKRNHAYTGSYSAVRRFLTHLSAGRSVDATTILDFPPGE
;
A
#
# COMPACT_ATOMS: atom_id res chain seq x y z
N MET A 1 -5.01 -20.84 4.67
CA MET A 1 -4.63 -19.55 5.32
C MET A 1 -4.21 -18.55 4.24
N ALA A 2 -5.13 -17.71 3.77
CA ALA A 2 -4.81 -16.66 2.81
C ALA A 2 -4.33 -15.41 3.56
N ASN A 3 -3.20 -14.83 3.15
CA ASN A 3 -2.60 -13.59 3.69
C ASN A 3 -2.08 -13.61 5.15
N ARG A 4 -1.56 -14.75 5.64
CA ARG A 4 -0.75 -14.78 6.88
C ARG A 4 0.51 -13.92 6.70
N ARG A 5 0.78 -13.06 7.68
CA ARG A 5 2.03 -12.29 7.80
C ARG A 5 3.14 -13.21 8.31
N PHE A 6 4.35 -13.00 7.82
CA PHE A 6 5.53 -13.74 8.26
C PHE A 6 6.53 -12.77 8.87
N GLU A 7 6.98 -13.09 10.07
CA GLU A 7 7.97 -12.34 10.81
C GLU A 7 9.39 -12.66 10.32
N LEU A 8 10.35 -11.79 10.61
CA LEU A 8 11.75 -11.95 10.16
C LEU A 8 12.37 -13.28 10.65
N PHE A 9 12.06 -13.68 11.89
CA PHE A 9 12.57 -14.93 12.45
C PHE A 9 12.08 -16.16 11.67
N GLU A 10 10.87 -16.11 11.08
CA GLU A 10 10.35 -17.21 10.26
C GLU A 10 11.14 -17.35 8.96
N TYR A 11 11.52 -16.24 8.33
CA TYR A 11 12.43 -16.27 7.17
C TYR A 11 13.80 -16.81 7.54
N ARG A 12 14.37 -16.38 8.68
CA ARG A 12 15.67 -16.88 9.16
C ARG A 12 15.62 -18.40 9.39
N GLN A 13 14.56 -18.90 10.03
CA GLN A 13 14.35 -20.33 10.27
C GLN A 13 14.20 -21.12 8.97
N VAL A 14 13.47 -20.57 7.99
CA VAL A 14 13.34 -21.17 6.66
C VAL A 14 14.70 -21.28 5.96
N LEU A 15 15.51 -20.22 5.99
CA LEU A 15 16.85 -20.23 5.37
C LEU A 15 17.77 -21.28 6.02
N VAL A 16 17.75 -21.41 7.34
CA VAL A 16 18.51 -22.45 8.06
C VAL A 16 18.09 -23.84 7.61
N ARG A 17 16.79 -24.12 7.52
CA ARG A 17 16.28 -25.41 7.04
C ARG A 17 16.62 -25.69 5.58
N MET A 18 16.56 -24.67 4.73
CA MET A 18 16.98 -24.79 3.33
C MET A 18 18.47 -25.14 3.21
N ARG A 19 19.34 -24.56 4.06
CA ARG A 19 20.77 -24.93 4.14
C ARG A 19 20.98 -26.36 4.62
N GLN A 20 20.13 -26.84 5.51
CA GLN A 20 20.15 -28.22 6.01
C GLN A 20 19.66 -29.24 4.97
N GLY A 21 19.17 -28.79 3.80
CA GLY A 21 18.71 -29.65 2.72
C GLY A 21 17.21 -29.94 2.73
N ASP A 22 16.43 -29.32 3.63
CA ASP A 22 14.97 -29.52 3.66
C ASP A 22 14.34 -29.04 2.33
N SER A 23 13.45 -29.86 1.78
CA SER A 23 12.67 -29.49 0.60
C SER A 23 11.57 -28.48 0.97
N ASP A 24 11.10 -27.70 -0.01
CA ASP A 24 9.96 -26.78 0.20
C ASP A 24 8.70 -27.53 0.70
N ARG A 25 8.57 -28.81 0.35
CA ARG A 25 7.44 -29.65 0.81
C ARG A 25 7.55 -29.98 2.28
N ASP A 26 8.75 -30.27 2.77
CA ASP A 26 8.99 -30.63 4.17
C ASP A 26 8.85 -29.39 5.07
N ILE A 27 9.40 -28.26 4.65
CA ILE A 27 9.24 -26.98 5.36
C ILE A 27 7.76 -26.56 5.39
N ALA A 28 7.01 -26.75 4.30
CA ALA A 28 5.59 -26.46 4.26
C ALA A 28 4.77 -27.40 5.18
N ARG A 29 5.17 -28.67 5.32
CA ARG A 29 4.49 -29.64 6.19
C ARG A 29 4.54 -29.20 7.67
N VAL A 30 5.62 -28.52 8.07
CA VAL A 30 5.82 -27.98 9.42
C VAL A 30 4.99 -26.70 9.68
N GLY A 31 4.39 -26.12 8.63
CA GLY A 31 3.52 -24.94 8.77
C GLY A 31 4.26 -23.60 8.91
N LEU A 32 5.56 -23.58 8.63
CA LEU A 32 6.38 -22.36 8.66
C LEU A 32 5.96 -21.37 7.58
N MET A 33 5.81 -21.82 6.34
CA MET A 33 5.42 -20.96 5.22
C MET A 33 4.79 -21.78 4.09
N GLY A 34 3.89 -21.16 3.32
CA GLY A 34 3.24 -21.83 2.19
C GLY A 34 4.22 -22.11 1.05
N ARG A 35 4.01 -23.22 0.34
CA ARG A 35 4.91 -23.71 -0.74
C ARG A 35 5.28 -22.65 -1.77
N LYS A 36 4.29 -21.91 -2.31
CA LYS A 36 4.54 -20.85 -3.30
C LYS A 36 5.52 -19.80 -2.81
N LYS A 37 5.43 -19.44 -1.52
CA LYS A 37 6.29 -18.44 -0.91
C LYS A 37 7.67 -19.02 -0.58
N LEU A 38 7.74 -20.27 -0.14
CA LEU A 38 9.01 -20.99 0.03
C LEU A 38 9.80 -21.06 -1.27
N THR A 39 9.17 -21.38 -2.40
CA THR A 39 9.84 -21.39 -3.70
C THR A 39 10.37 -20.02 -4.09
N ALA A 40 9.61 -18.94 -3.81
CA ALA A 40 10.09 -17.58 -4.02
C ALA A 40 11.28 -17.23 -3.12
N VAL A 41 11.23 -17.60 -1.84
CA VAL A 41 12.34 -17.40 -0.89
C VAL A 41 13.58 -18.17 -1.32
N ARG A 42 13.44 -19.45 -1.71
CA ARG A 42 14.54 -20.29 -2.18
C ARG A 42 15.23 -19.68 -3.40
N ARG A 43 14.45 -19.23 -4.37
CA ARG A 43 14.98 -18.58 -5.57
C ARG A 43 15.84 -17.36 -5.22
N VAL A 44 15.31 -16.46 -4.39
CA VAL A 44 16.04 -15.27 -3.94
C VAL A 44 17.28 -15.65 -3.12
N ALA A 45 17.17 -16.64 -2.25
CA ALA A 45 18.29 -17.11 -1.43
C ALA A 45 19.40 -17.74 -2.28
N LEU A 46 19.07 -18.44 -3.37
CA LEU A 46 20.04 -18.95 -4.34
C LEU A 46 20.71 -17.81 -5.12
N GLU A 47 19.92 -16.86 -5.62
CA GLU A 47 20.41 -15.68 -6.36
C GLU A 47 21.42 -14.86 -5.51
N LEU A 48 21.20 -14.80 -4.20
CA LEU A 48 22.05 -14.04 -3.26
C LEU A 48 23.11 -14.91 -2.56
N GLY A 49 23.24 -16.19 -2.91
CA GLY A 49 24.21 -17.11 -2.31
C GLY A 49 23.95 -17.45 -0.83
N TRP A 50 22.77 -17.14 -0.31
CA TRP A 50 22.42 -17.35 1.09
C TRP A 50 22.25 -18.82 1.48
N LEU A 51 22.14 -19.74 0.53
CA LEU A 51 22.04 -21.16 0.82
C LEU A 51 23.39 -21.87 0.93
N ASP A 52 24.50 -21.17 0.68
CA ASP A 52 25.84 -21.71 0.87
C ASP A 52 26.16 -21.85 2.38
N PRO A 53 26.45 -23.06 2.89
CA PRO A 53 26.85 -23.27 4.28
C PRO A 53 28.18 -22.61 4.65
N ALA A 54 29.05 -22.34 3.67
CA ALA A 54 30.34 -21.68 3.89
C ALA A 54 30.21 -20.16 4.14
N GLN A 55 29.07 -19.57 3.74
CA GLN A 55 28.76 -18.16 3.96
C GLN A 55 28.02 -17.99 5.29
N PRO A 56 28.27 -16.91 6.06
CA PRO A 56 27.46 -16.60 7.23
C PRO A 56 25.98 -16.45 6.84
N LEU A 57 25.08 -16.79 7.77
CA LEU A 57 23.65 -16.56 7.54
C LEU A 57 23.41 -15.04 7.50
N PRO A 58 22.61 -14.51 6.54
CA PRO A 58 22.37 -13.09 6.44
C PRO A 58 21.79 -12.52 7.75
N GLU A 59 22.13 -11.27 8.03
CA GLU A 59 21.56 -10.53 9.15
C GLU A 59 20.08 -10.23 8.90
N ASP A 60 19.35 -10.03 9.99
CA ASP A 60 17.92 -9.79 9.97
C ASP A 60 17.58 -8.50 9.20
N THR A 61 18.46 -7.50 9.21
CA THR A 61 18.38 -6.27 8.42
C THR A 61 18.41 -6.54 6.91
N VAL A 62 19.28 -7.45 6.48
CA VAL A 62 19.44 -7.85 5.06
C VAL A 62 18.21 -8.66 4.61
N ILE A 63 17.72 -9.56 5.46
CA ILE A 63 16.49 -10.31 5.22
C ILE A 63 15.29 -9.34 5.12
N ALA A 64 15.22 -8.36 6.02
CA ALA A 64 14.18 -7.33 6.01
C ALA A 64 14.25 -6.43 4.77
N GLY A 65 15.44 -6.07 4.29
CA GLY A 65 15.59 -5.30 3.06
C GLY A 65 15.01 -6.01 1.84
N ARG A 66 15.02 -7.35 1.83
CA ARG A 66 14.56 -8.15 0.68
C ARG A 66 13.12 -8.65 0.80
N PHE A 67 12.70 -9.07 1.99
CA PHE A 67 11.38 -9.66 2.24
C PHE A 67 10.51 -8.86 3.20
N GLY A 68 11.10 -7.85 3.85
CA GLY A 68 10.37 -6.89 4.67
C GLY A 68 9.44 -6.05 3.82
N ARG A 69 8.50 -5.41 4.50
CA ARG A 69 7.47 -4.63 3.82
C ARG A 69 8.10 -3.33 3.33
N THR A 70 7.95 -3.04 2.05
CA THR A 70 7.86 -1.65 1.63
C THR A 70 6.49 -1.15 2.10
N PRO A 71 6.40 -0.06 2.89
CA PRO A 71 5.13 0.54 3.30
C PRO A 71 4.43 1.27 2.14
N HIS A 72 4.54 0.74 0.92
CA HIS A 72 3.85 1.33 -0.21
C HIS A 72 2.39 0.90 -0.16
N LEU A 73 1.48 1.87 -0.24
CA LEU A 73 0.07 1.58 -0.45
C LEU A 73 -0.04 0.71 -1.72
N PRO A 74 -0.86 -0.36 -1.71
CA PRO A 74 -1.15 -1.11 -2.92
C PRO A 74 -1.55 -0.14 -4.03
N SER A 75 -1.15 -0.38 -5.28
CA SER A 75 -1.59 0.45 -6.41
C SER A 75 -3.11 0.51 -6.54
N THR A 76 -3.82 -0.51 -6.05
CA THR A 76 -5.29 -0.55 -5.94
C THR A 76 -5.85 0.47 -4.94
N CYS A 77 -5.03 1.00 -4.05
CA CYS A 77 -5.40 2.06 -3.10
C CYS A 77 -5.09 3.46 -3.64
N VAL A 78 -4.41 3.58 -4.78
CA VAL A 78 -4.18 4.86 -5.44
C VAL A 78 -5.38 5.17 -6.32
N SER A 79 -5.97 6.36 -6.16
CA SER A 79 -7.10 6.79 -6.97
C SER A 79 -6.70 6.90 -8.44
N THR A 80 -7.57 6.48 -9.36
CA THR A 80 -7.40 6.73 -10.80
C THR A 80 -7.38 8.23 -11.16
N LEU A 81 -7.77 9.09 -10.21
CA LEU A 81 -7.73 10.55 -10.33
C LEU A 81 -6.40 11.17 -9.88
N GLU A 82 -5.49 10.39 -9.32
CA GLU A 82 -4.20 10.88 -8.83
C GLU A 82 -3.40 11.66 -9.89
N PRO A 83 -3.34 11.23 -11.18
CA PRO A 83 -2.67 12.00 -12.23
C PRO A 83 -3.26 13.40 -12.47
N PHE A 84 -4.52 13.60 -12.11
CA PHE A 84 -5.25 14.86 -12.30
C PHE A 84 -5.42 15.65 -11.00
N ARG A 85 -4.75 15.23 -9.90
CA ARG A 85 -4.91 15.83 -8.57
C ARG A 85 -4.80 17.34 -8.61
N GLU A 86 -3.72 17.87 -9.16
CA GLU A 86 -3.48 19.32 -9.18
C GLU A 86 -4.59 20.09 -9.88
N GLN A 87 -5.07 19.57 -11.01
CA GLN A 87 -6.13 20.23 -11.77
C GLN A 87 -7.47 20.17 -11.05
N ILE A 88 -7.80 19.02 -10.46
CA ILE A 88 -9.02 18.85 -9.67
C ILE A 88 -8.99 19.76 -8.44
N THR A 89 -7.84 19.89 -7.77
CA THR A 89 -7.67 20.81 -6.64
C THR A 89 -7.91 22.26 -7.06
N ARG A 90 -7.32 22.73 -8.17
CA ARG A 90 -7.54 24.10 -8.67
C ARG A 90 -9.02 24.37 -8.98
N TRP A 91 -9.70 23.41 -9.61
CA TRP A 91 -11.14 23.52 -9.87
C TRP A 91 -11.97 23.51 -8.59
N PHE A 92 -11.58 22.69 -7.62
CA PHE A 92 -12.24 22.62 -6.32
C PHE A 92 -12.06 23.93 -5.52
N GLU A 93 -10.87 24.53 -5.55
CA GLU A 93 -10.60 25.84 -4.94
C GLU A 93 -11.38 26.98 -5.62
N SER A 94 -11.64 26.85 -6.92
CA SER A 94 -12.46 27.78 -7.70
C SER A 94 -13.98 27.51 -7.58
N ASP A 95 -14.39 26.68 -6.61
CA ASP A 95 -15.78 26.28 -6.34
C ASP A 95 -16.51 25.64 -7.55
N VAL A 96 -15.76 24.98 -8.42
CA VAL A 96 -16.34 24.28 -9.58
C VAL A 96 -17.08 23.03 -9.11
N GLN A 97 -18.33 22.89 -9.56
CA GLN A 97 -19.18 21.75 -9.22
C GLN A 97 -18.54 20.42 -9.65
N GLY A 98 -18.65 19.40 -8.79
CA GLY A 98 -18.05 18.08 -9.05
C GLY A 98 -18.55 17.39 -10.33
N THR A 99 -19.80 17.62 -10.73
CA THR A 99 -20.37 17.13 -11.99
C THR A 99 -19.69 17.74 -13.21
N THR A 100 -19.36 19.04 -13.13
CA THR A 100 -18.59 19.77 -14.13
C THR A 100 -17.15 19.26 -14.19
N ILE A 101 -16.51 19.01 -13.04
CA ILE A 101 -15.18 18.39 -12.96
C ILE A 101 -15.17 17.02 -13.66
N HIS A 102 -16.16 16.16 -13.39
CA HIS A 102 -16.24 14.84 -14.03
C HIS A 102 -16.46 14.93 -15.55
N SER A 103 -17.29 15.87 -16.00
CA SER A 103 -17.53 16.12 -17.42
C SER A 103 -16.29 16.64 -18.13
N ALA A 104 -15.54 17.54 -17.49
CA ALA A 104 -14.28 18.08 -18.01
C ALA A 104 -13.19 17.00 -18.09
N LEU A 105 -13.08 16.14 -17.07
CA LEU A 105 -12.15 14.99 -17.09
C LEU A 105 -12.48 14.00 -18.21
N LYS A 106 -13.77 13.74 -18.47
CA LYS A 106 -14.20 12.89 -19.59
C LYS A 106 -13.86 13.49 -20.95
N ARG A 107 -14.11 14.78 -21.15
CA ARG A 107 -13.93 15.47 -22.43
C ARG A 107 -12.47 15.74 -22.76
N ASN A 108 -11.70 16.21 -21.79
CA ASN A 108 -10.35 16.73 -22.03
C ASN A 108 -9.26 15.70 -21.74
N HIS A 109 -9.54 14.70 -20.88
CA HIS A 109 -8.56 13.73 -20.39
C HIS A 109 -8.97 12.27 -20.60
N ALA A 110 -10.04 12.04 -21.36
CA ALA A 110 -10.59 10.71 -21.64
C ALA A 110 -10.81 9.85 -20.38
N TYR A 111 -11.16 10.47 -19.25
CA TYR A 111 -11.32 9.77 -17.98
C TYR A 111 -12.49 8.78 -18.02
N THR A 112 -12.22 7.50 -17.76
CA THR A 112 -13.22 6.42 -17.84
C THR A 112 -13.89 6.07 -16.51
N GLY A 113 -13.44 6.67 -15.40
CA GLY A 113 -13.97 6.38 -14.08
C GLY A 113 -15.34 7.01 -13.80
N SER A 114 -15.95 6.57 -12.69
CA SER A 114 -17.28 7.01 -12.28
C SER A 114 -17.28 8.39 -11.63
N TYR A 115 -18.43 9.07 -11.66
CA TYR A 115 -18.64 10.31 -10.92
C TYR A 115 -18.41 10.13 -9.41
N SER A 116 -18.78 8.97 -8.86
CA SER A 116 -18.57 8.65 -7.44
C SER A 116 -17.09 8.63 -7.03
N ALA A 117 -16.17 8.29 -7.95
CA ALA A 117 -14.73 8.41 -7.69
C ALA A 117 -14.32 9.88 -7.51
N VAL A 118 -14.84 10.78 -8.37
CA VAL A 118 -14.61 12.23 -8.25
C VAL A 118 -15.20 12.76 -6.96
N ARG A 119 -16.46 12.41 -6.65
CA ARG A 119 -17.11 12.84 -5.40
C ARG A 119 -16.31 12.45 -4.15
N ARG A 120 -15.86 11.18 -4.06
CA ARG A 120 -15.02 10.71 -2.94
C ARG A 120 -13.70 11.47 -2.85
N PHE A 121 -13.06 11.73 -3.99
CA PHE A 121 -11.82 12.49 -4.05
C PHE A 121 -12.00 13.93 -3.55
N LEU A 122 -13.09 14.58 -3.95
CA LEU A 122 -13.45 15.92 -3.47
C LEU A 122 -13.76 15.92 -1.96
N THR A 123 -14.42 14.89 -1.43
CA THR A 123 -14.64 14.75 0.03
C THR A 123 -13.33 14.62 0.80
N HIS A 124 -12.34 13.92 0.25
CA HIS A 124 -11.01 13.87 0.86
C HIS A 124 -10.30 15.23 0.82
N LEU A 125 -10.41 15.98 -0.28
CA LEU A 125 -9.89 17.35 -0.37
C LEU A 125 -10.58 18.29 0.62
N SER A 126 -11.91 18.20 0.77
CA SER A 126 -12.66 19.02 1.73
C SER A 126 -12.30 18.68 3.18
N ALA A 127 -12.01 17.41 3.49
CA ALA A 127 -11.58 17.02 4.83
C ALA A 127 -10.18 17.54 5.19
N GLY A 128 -9.33 17.78 4.19
CA GLY A 128 -8.03 18.44 4.36
C GLY A 128 -8.11 19.97 4.45
N ARG A 129 -9.26 20.57 4.05
CA ARG A 129 -9.52 22.00 4.25
C ARG A 129 -9.85 22.21 5.72
N SER A 130 -9.02 22.97 6.43
CA SER A 130 -9.38 23.44 7.77
C SER A 130 -10.69 24.21 7.67
N VAL A 131 -11.70 23.81 8.44
CA VAL A 131 -12.93 24.59 8.57
C VAL A 131 -12.60 25.79 9.46
N ASP A 132 -12.97 26.99 9.02
CA ASP A 132 -12.86 28.18 9.86
C ASP A 132 -13.72 27.98 11.12
N ALA A 133 -13.09 28.10 12.29
CA ALA A 133 -13.77 27.91 13.56
C ALA A 133 -14.89 28.96 13.71
N THR A 134 -16.15 28.52 13.66
CA THR A 134 -17.28 29.39 13.94
C THR A 134 -17.41 29.57 15.45
N THR A 135 -17.38 30.83 15.90
CA THR A 135 -17.66 31.18 17.30
C THR A 135 -19.15 31.48 17.41
N ILE A 136 -19.82 30.89 18.40
CA ILE A 136 -21.21 31.24 18.72
C ILE A 136 -21.20 32.67 19.26
N LEU A 137 -21.90 33.56 18.56
CA LEU A 137 -22.18 34.91 19.08
C LEU A 137 -23.32 34.78 20.09
N ASP A 138 -23.03 35.14 21.34
CA ASP A 138 -24.04 35.23 22.39
C ASP A 138 -24.66 36.62 22.36
N PHE A 139 -25.99 36.69 22.33
CA PHE A 139 -26.74 37.94 22.32
C PHE A 139 -27.73 37.94 23.48
N PRO A 140 -27.83 39.06 24.23
CA PRO A 140 -28.84 39.20 25.26
C PRO A 140 -30.25 39.20 24.65
N PRO A 141 -31.29 38.72 25.36
CA PRO A 141 -32.65 38.76 24.87
C PRO A 141 -33.14 40.22 24.79
N GLY A 142 -33.37 40.71 23.57
CA GLY A 142 -34.00 42.02 23.32
C GLY A 142 -33.28 43.00 22.39
N GLU A 143 -32.21 42.59 21.70
CA GLU A 143 -31.67 43.29 20.52
C GLU A 143 -32.21 42.71 19.20
#